data_AF-A0A2X3I9V6-F1
#
_entry.id   AF-A0A2X3I9V6-F1
#
_cell.length_a   1.000
_cell.length_b   1.000
_cell.length_c   1.000
_cell.angle_alpha   90.00
_cell.angle_beta   90.00
_cell.angle_gamma   90.00
#
_symmetry.space_group_name_H-M   'P 1'
#
loop_
_entity.id
_entity.type
_entity.pdbx_description
1 polymer ?
#
loop_
_entity_poly.entity_id
_entity_poly.type
_entity_poly.pdbx_seq_one_letter_code
_entity_poly.pdbx_strand_id
1 'polypeptide(L)' 'MANILGGIAVSHTPTIGFAVDHHKQQDPAWAPIFQSFEPLQRWLEEKKTGCAGVHL' A
#
# COMPACT_ATOMS: atom_id res chain seq x y z
N MET A 1 3.50 26.05 10.58
CA MET A 1 3.50 25.01 11.63
C MET A 1 3.24 23.69 10.94
N ALA A 2 4.10 22.68 11.14
CA ALA A 2 3.94 21.37 10.48
C ALA A 2 2.98 20.49 11.31
N ASN A 3 2.11 19.72 10.64
CA ASN A 3 1.18 18.79 11.26
C ASN A 3 1.51 17.35 10.88
N ILE A 4 1.60 16.45 11.86
CA ILE A 4 1.80 15.02 11.62
C ILE A 4 0.41 14.38 11.48
N LEU A 5 0.13 13.79 10.31
CA LEU A 5 -1.19 13.23 10.00
C LEU A 5 -1.40 11.81 10.58
N GLY A 6 -0.32 11.08 10.84
CA GLY A 6 -0.36 9.70 11.32
C GLY A 6 0.93 8.94 11.01
N GLY A 7 0.92 7.63 11.25
CA GLY A 7 2.01 6.70 10.93
C GLY A 7 1.48 5.43 10.26
N ILE A 8 2.28 4.86 9.34
CA ILE A 8 1.95 3.65 8.58
C ILE A 8 3.07 2.64 8.83
N ALA A 9 2.71 1.39 9.13
CA ALA A 9 3.66 0.28 9.26
C ALA A 9 3.18 -0.90 8.40
N VAL A 10 4.10 -1.46 7.60
CA VAL A 10 3.81 -2.56 6.68
C VAL A 10 4.98 -3.55 6.66
N SER A 11 4.67 -4.82 6.42
CA SER A 11 5.69 -5.83 6.15
C SER A 11 6.43 -5.51 4.84
N HIS A 12 7.75 -5.62 4.85
CA HIS A 12 8.62 -5.38 3.68
C HIS A 12 9.28 -6.66 3.17
N THR A 13 8.56 -7.79 3.26
CA THR A 13 9.12 -9.09 2.87
C THR A 13 9.38 -9.11 1.35
N PRO A 14 10.56 -9.57 0.89
CA PRO A 14 10.90 -9.60 -0.54
C PRO A 14 9.89 -10.33 -1.42
N THR A 15 9.16 -11.29 -0.85
CA THR A 15 8.12 -12.08 -1.52
C THR A 15 6.92 -11.26 -1.99
N ILE A 16 6.62 -10.12 -1.35
CA ILE A 16 5.57 -9.20 -1.80
C ILE A 16 6.03 -8.49 -3.08
N GLY A 17 7.28 -8.04 -3.13
CA GLY A 17 7.88 -7.46 -4.34
C GLY A 17 7.87 -8.44 -5.51
N PHE A 18 8.23 -9.70 -5.26
CA PHE A 18 8.10 -10.77 -6.25
C PHE A 18 6.66 -10.94 -6.77
N ALA A 19 5.66 -10.89 -5.89
CA ALA A 19 4.26 -11.00 -6.30
C ALA A 19 3.82 -9.82 -7.20
N VAL A 20 4.35 -8.62 -6.96
CA VAL A 20 4.11 -7.44 -7.81
C VAL A 20 4.79 -7.59 -9.18
N ASP A 21 6.09 -7.91 -9.19
CA ASP A 21 6.88 -8.02 -10.42
C ASP A 21 6.37 -9.12 -11.37
N HIS A 22 5.73 -10.16 -10.81
CA HIS A 22 5.16 -11.27 -11.56
C HIS A 22 3.65 -11.18 -11.79
N HIS A 23 3.03 -10.02 -11.58
CA HIS A 23 1.58 -9.79 -11.78
C HIS A 23 0.66 -10.75 -11.00
N LYS A 24 1.09 -11.18 -9.81
CA LYS A 24 0.39 -12.16 -8.97
C LYS A 24 -0.62 -11.53 -8.01
N GLN A 25 -0.86 -10.23 -8.07
CA GLN A 25 -1.73 -9.55 -7.12
C GLN A 25 -3.17 -10.09 -7.12
N GLN A 26 -3.62 -10.69 -8.23
CA GLN A 26 -4.95 -11.29 -8.38
C GLN A 26 -4.97 -12.81 -8.09
N ASP A 27 -3.81 -13.44 -7.91
CA ASP A 27 -3.73 -14.87 -7.58
C ASP A 27 -4.44 -15.12 -6.23
N PRO A 28 -5.23 -16.21 -6.07
CA PRO A 28 -6.00 -16.47 -4.84
C PRO A 28 -5.19 -16.47 -3.54
N ALA A 29 -3.91 -16.86 -3.62
CA ALA A 29 -2.99 -16.86 -2.48
C ALA A 29 -2.51 -15.45 -2.06
N TRP A 30 -2.50 -14.51 -3.00
CA TRP A 30 -1.95 -13.15 -2.84
C TRP A 30 -3.04 -12.09 -2.74
N ALA A 31 -4.18 -12.29 -3.40
CA ALA A 31 -5.29 -11.33 -3.44
C ALA A 31 -5.75 -10.85 -2.05
N PRO A 32 -5.90 -11.70 -1.02
CA PRO A 32 -6.29 -11.23 0.31
C PRO A 32 -5.27 -10.27 0.94
N ILE A 33 -3.98 -10.48 0.65
CA ILE A 33 -2.89 -9.63 1.14
C ILE A 33 -3.00 -8.25 0.48
N PHE A 34 -3.13 -8.20 -0.86
CA PHE A 34 -3.23 -6.93 -1.57
C PHE A 34 -4.52 -6.16 -1.27
N GLN A 35 -5.66 -6.86 -1.14
CA GLN A 35 -6.93 -6.27 -0.74
C GLN A 35 -6.88 -5.63 0.65
N SER A 36 -6.05 -6.16 1.57
CA SER A 36 -5.90 -5.57 2.90
C SER A 36 -5.30 -4.15 2.88
N PHE A 37 -4.64 -3.74 1.79
CA PHE A 37 -4.09 -2.40 1.62
C PHE A 37 -5.10 -1.37 1.08
N GLU A 38 -6.28 -1.79 0.61
CA GLU A 38 -7.29 -0.89 0.03
C GLU A 38 -7.68 0.27 0.98
N PRO A 39 -7.93 0.05 2.29
CA PRO A 39 -8.27 1.15 3.20
C PRO A 39 -7.13 2.15 3.36
N LEU A 40 -5.88 1.67 3.31
CA LEU A 40 -4.69 2.52 3.40
C LEU A 40 -4.54 3.38 2.14
N GLN A 41 -4.72 2.78 0.97
CA GLN A 41 -4.68 3.51 -0.31
C GLN A 41 -5.75 4.61 -0.33
N ARG A 42 -6.98 4.28 0.07
CA ARG A 42 -8.08 5.26 0.18
C ARG A 42 -7.76 6.38 1.16
N TRP A 43 -7.25 6.05 2.34
CA TRP A 43 -6.85 7.05 3.32
C TRP A 43 -5.74 7.97 2.79
N LEU A 44 -4.75 7.43 2.08
CA LEU A 44 -3.69 8.22 1.46
C LEU A 44 -4.21 9.15 0.35
N GLU A 45 -5.17 8.69 -0.45
CA GLU A 45 -5.85 9.52 -1.46
C GLU A 45 -6.66 10.64 -0.83
N GLU A 46 -7.43 10.36 0.23
CA GLU A 46 -8.18 11.36 0.99
C GLU A 46 -7.27 12.39 1.66
N LYS A 47 -6.10 11.94 2.12
CA LYS A 47 -5.12 12.79 2.81
C LYS A 47 -4.07 13.38 1.89
N LYS A 48 -4.20 13.25 0.56
CA LYS A 48 -3.17 13.63 -0.43
C LYS A 48 -2.82 15.12 -0.34
N THR A 49 -1.87 15.43 0.53
CA THR A 49 -1.24 16.74 0.72
C THR A 49 -0.02 16.85 -0.19
N GLY A 50 -0.24 17.07 -1.48
CA GLY A 50 0.75 17.63 -2.43
C GLY A 50 2.12 16.96 -2.65
N CYS A 51 2.52 15.89 -1.94
CA CYS A 51 3.90 15.40 -2.00
C CYS A 51 4.14 13.88 -1.89
N ALA A 52 3.13 13.03 -1.73
CA ALA A 52 3.36 11.58 -1.65
C ALA A 52 2.39 10.81 -2.56
N GLY A 53 2.88 10.33 -3.70
CA GLY A 53 2.24 9.27 -4.45
C GLY A 53 2.77 7.93 -3.96
N VAL A 54 1.93 7.14 -3.31
CA VAL A 54 2.24 5.74 -2.97
C VAL A 54 1.53 4.88 -4.02
N HIS A 55 2.29 4.39 -4.99
CA HIS A 55 1.86 3.31 -5.88
C HIS A 55 2.51 2.02 -5.37
N LEU A 56 1.67 1.07 -4.94
CA LEU A 56 2.04 -0.33 -4.67
C LEU A 56 1.87 -1.15 -5.95
#